data_AF-K1S311-F1
#
_entry.id   AF-K1S311-F1
#
_cell.length_a   1.000
_cell.length_b   1.000
_cell.length_c   1.000
_cell.angle_alpha   90.00
_cell.angle_beta   90.00
_cell.angle_gamma   90.00
#
_symmetry.space_group_name_H-M   'P 1'
#
loop_
_entity.id
_entity.type
_entity.pdbx_description
1 polymer ?
#
loop_
_entity_poly.entity_id
_entity_poly.type
_entity_poly.pdbx_seq_one_letter_code
_entity_poly.pdbx_strand_id
1 'polypeptide(L)'
;MPQQTSEEIKAEIEYTNDKIKQITGGVAPKFFRPPYIALCDSMYDDIPLTFICGNGAEDWLDEISAEERSKRIINQAQNGMIILLHDMEGNFRTVQALDTIIPELKRQGYTFVTVSDLFAKCKITPRKRVIYSNVLTD
;
A
#
# COMPACT_ATOMS: atom_id res chain seq x y z
N MET A 1 -1.61 -4.71 -16.31
CA MET A 1 -2.24 -3.39 -16.15
C MET A 1 -1.80 -2.39 -17.20
N PRO A 2 -0.52 -1.99 -17.34
CA PRO A 2 -0.17 -0.94 -18.33
C PRO A 2 -0.40 -1.32 -19.80
N GLN A 3 -0.44 -2.62 -20.09
CA GLN A 3 -0.64 -3.19 -21.42
C GLN A 3 -2.10 -3.66 -21.66
N GLN A 4 -2.98 -3.47 -20.68
CA GLN A 4 -4.39 -3.88 -20.76
C GLN A 4 -5.24 -2.77 -21.38
N THR A 5 -6.35 -3.14 -22.02
CA THR A 5 -7.34 -2.18 -22.51
C THR A 5 -8.14 -1.57 -21.36
N SER A 6 -8.85 -0.47 -21.62
CA SER A 6 -9.75 0.15 -20.63
C SER A 6 -10.83 -0.81 -20.13
N GLU A 7 -11.37 -1.65 -21.00
CA GLU A 7 -12.36 -2.68 -20.65
C GLU A 7 -11.75 -3.74 -19.73
N GLU A 8 -10.54 -4.20 -20.03
CA GLU A 8 -9.82 -5.18 -19.20
C GLU A 8 -9.49 -4.61 -17.82
N ILE A 9 -9.03 -3.35 -17.74
CA ILE A 9 -8.77 -2.67 -16.46
C ILE A 9 -10.05 -2.60 -15.62
N LYS A 10 -11.17 -2.17 -16.22
CA LYS A 10 -12.46 -2.09 -15.51
C LYS A 10 -12.92 -3.45 -15.02
N ALA A 11 -12.83 -4.48 -15.86
CA ALA A 11 -13.23 -5.83 -15.51
C ALA A 11 -12.42 -6.39 -14.32
N GLU A 12 -11.10 -6.21 -14.30
CA GLU A 12 -10.23 -6.64 -13.18
C GLU A 12 -10.61 -5.96 -11.86
N ILE A 13 -10.87 -4.64 -11.91
CA ILE A 13 -11.24 -3.85 -10.74
C ILE A 13 -12.64 -4.22 -10.24
N GLU A 14 -13.62 -4.35 -11.13
CA GLU A 14 -14.99 -4.73 -10.79
C GLU A 14 -15.02 -6.13 -10.18
N TYR A 15 -14.39 -7.11 -10.82
CA TYR A 15 -14.32 -8.48 -10.33
C TYR A 15 -13.74 -8.54 -8.91
N THR A 16 -12.61 -7.88 -8.69
CA THR A 16 -11.94 -7.88 -7.38
C THR A 16 -12.77 -7.16 -6.32
N ASN A 17 -13.33 -5.99 -6.64
CA ASN A 17 -14.15 -5.23 -5.72
C ASN A 17 -15.40 -5.99 -5.29
N ASP A 18 -16.07 -6.65 -6.24
CA ASP A 18 -17.29 -7.39 -5.95
C ASP A 18 -16.99 -8.65 -5.15
N LYS A 19 -15.87 -9.32 -5.40
CA LYS A 19 -15.43 -10.45 -4.58
C LYS A 19 -15.15 -10.04 -3.14
N ILE A 20 -14.47 -8.91 -2.94
CA ILE A 20 -14.20 -8.37 -1.61
C ILE A 20 -15.52 -8.00 -0.91
N LYS A 21 -16.41 -7.25 -1.56
CA LYS A 21 -17.73 -6.90 -0.99
C LYS A 21 -18.52 -8.14 -0.59
N GLN A 22 -18.55 -9.16 -1.45
CA GLN A 22 -19.28 -10.40 -1.19
C GLN A 22 -18.76 -11.10 0.08
N ILE A 23 -17.44 -11.26 0.21
CA ILE A 23 -16.82 -12.00 1.32
C ILE A 23 -16.88 -11.21 2.63
N THR A 24 -16.75 -9.89 2.57
CA THR A 24 -16.67 -9.02 3.75
C THR A 24 -18.03 -8.53 4.24
N GLY A 25 -19.14 -8.90 3.58
CA GLY A 25 -20.48 -8.45 3.97
C GLY A 25 -20.80 -7.01 3.56
N GLY A 26 -20.23 -6.55 2.44
CA GLY A 26 -20.56 -5.27 1.81
C GLY A 26 -19.46 -4.20 1.88
N VAL A 27 -18.27 -4.52 2.37
CA VAL A 27 -17.16 -3.55 2.43
C VAL A 27 -16.53 -3.41 1.04
N ALA A 28 -16.61 -2.21 0.47
CA ALA A 28 -15.98 -1.89 -0.81
C ALA A 28 -14.55 -1.35 -0.58
N PRO A 29 -13.56 -1.78 -1.40
CA PRO A 29 -12.25 -1.15 -1.41
C PRO A 29 -12.33 0.35 -1.71
N LYS A 30 -11.45 1.13 -1.06
CA LYS A 30 -11.31 2.59 -1.28
C LYS A 30 -10.01 2.96 -1.97
N PHE A 31 -9.05 2.04 -1.96
CA PHE A 31 -7.69 2.25 -2.41
C PHE A 31 -7.31 1.19 -3.44
N PHE A 32 -6.45 1.57 -4.36
CA PHE A 32 -5.87 0.69 -5.35
C PHE A 32 -4.34 0.85 -5.31
N ARG A 33 -3.63 -0.27 -5.27
CA ARG A 33 -2.17 -0.29 -5.41
C ARG A 33 -1.83 -0.95 -6.76
N PRO A 34 -1.25 -0.22 -7.73
CA PRO A 34 -0.90 -0.79 -9.02
C PRO A 34 0.09 -1.96 -8.86
N PRO A 35 -0.13 -3.11 -9.52
CA PRO A 35 0.86 -4.16 -9.59
C PRO A 35 2.21 -3.62 -10.12
N TYR A 36 3.30 -3.98 -9.45
CA TYR A 36 4.66 -3.49 -9.75
C TYR A 36 4.82 -1.95 -9.71
N ILE A 37 3.85 -1.23 -9.14
CA ILE A 37 3.76 0.24 -9.18
C ILE A 37 3.74 0.78 -10.61
N ALA A 38 3.39 -0.08 -11.58
CA ALA A 38 3.36 0.28 -12.98
C ALA A 38 2.04 0.95 -13.31
N LEU A 39 2.12 2.15 -13.88
CA LEU A 39 0.99 3.03 -14.17
C LEU A 39 0.90 3.31 -15.68
N CYS A 40 -0.30 3.53 -16.17
CA CYS A 40 -0.57 4.20 -17.44
C CYS A 40 -1.73 5.19 -17.26
N ASP A 41 -1.86 6.15 -18.19
CA ASP A 41 -2.82 7.24 -18.04
C ASP A 41 -4.27 6.78 -17.94
N SER A 42 -4.65 5.75 -18.72
CA SER A 42 -6.00 5.19 -18.72
C SER A 42 -6.40 4.65 -17.35
N MET A 43 -5.46 4.12 -16.55
CA MET A 43 -5.77 3.62 -15.21
C MET A 43 -6.36 4.71 -14.32
N TYR A 44 -5.89 5.96 -14.41
CA TYR A 44 -6.44 7.03 -13.59
C TYR A 44 -7.87 7.42 -13.97
N ASP A 45 -8.24 7.17 -15.23
CA ASP A 45 -9.57 7.49 -15.75
C ASP A 45 -10.54 6.31 -15.55
N ASP A 46 -10.03 5.07 -15.59
CA ASP A 46 -10.82 3.84 -15.51
C ASP A 46 -10.97 3.28 -14.08
N ILE A 47 -10.08 3.62 -13.15
CA ILE A 47 -10.08 3.10 -11.77
C ILE A 47 -10.58 4.18 -10.81
N PRO A 48 -11.81 4.06 -10.24
CA PRO A 48 -12.41 5.08 -9.38
C PRO A 48 -11.94 4.98 -7.90
N LEU A 49 -10.71 4.52 -7.67
CA LEU A 49 -10.13 4.31 -6.34
C LEU A 49 -8.93 5.23 -6.11
N THR A 50 -8.62 5.53 -4.85
CA THR A 50 -7.42 6.31 -4.53
C THR A 50 -6.16 5.47 -4.74
N PHE A 51 -5.21 5.98 -5.50
CA PHE A 51 -3.98 5.26 -5.81
C PHE A 51 -2.99 5.38 -4.65
N ILE A 52 -2.49 4.25 -4.16
CA ILE A 52 -1.44 4.18 -3.14
C ILE A 52 -0.30 3.29 -3.62
N CYS A 53 0.90 3.54 -3.11
CA CYS A 53 2.07 2.70 -3.28
C CYS A 53 2.60 2.36 -1.89
N GLY A 54 3.26 3.34 -1.28
CA GLY A 54 4.02 3.19 -0.04
C GLY A 54 5.50 2.99 -0.32
N ASN A 55 6.31 3.15 0.73
CA ASN A 55 7.74 2.90 0.71
C ASN A 55 8.02 1.57 1.41
N GLY A 56 8.77 0.69 0.76
CA GLY A 56 9.04 -0.67 1.23
C GLY A 56 10.50 -0.94 1.54
N ALA A 57 10.85 -2.21 1.66
CA ALA A 57 12.21 -2.67 1.97
C ALA A 57 12.76 -3.73 1.00
N GLU A 58 12.14 -3.87 -0.17
CA GLU A 58 12.41 -4.96 -1.12
C GLU A 58 12.19 -6.34 -0.48
N ASP A 59 11.16 -6.45 0.34
CA ASP A 59 10.90 -7.64 1.15
C ASP A 59 10.38 -8.85 0.35
N TRP A 60 10.16 -8.67 -0.95
CA TRP A 60 9.90 -9.74 -1.92
C TRP A 60 11.19 -10.47 -2.37
N LEU A 61 12.36 -9.94 -2.05
CA LEU A 61 13.66 -10.54 -2.35
C LEU A 61 14.13 -11.44 -1.20
N ASP A 62 14.41 -12.69 -1.53
CA ASP A 62 14.84 -13.73 -0.58
C ASP A 62 16.27 -13.52 -0.07
N GLU A 63 17.07 -12.66 -0.67
CA GLU A 63 18.39 -12.27 -0.17
C GLU A 63 18.30 -11.22 0.95
N ILE A 64 17.19 -10.48 1.05
CA ILE A 64 17.05 -9.43 2.05
C ILE A 64 16.66 -10.06 3.39
N SER A 65 17.53 -9.91 4.39
CA SER A 65 17.32 -10.44 5.75
C SER A 65 16.21 -9.70 6.50
N ALA A 66 15.66 -10.31 7.54
CA ALA A 66 14.68 -9.64 8.42
C ALA A 66 15.27 -8.37 9.08
N GLU A 67 16.55 -8.40 9.43
CA GLU A 67 17.28 -7.26 9.99
C GLU A 67 17.38 -6.11 8.97
N GLU A 68 17.78 -6.41 7.73
CA GLU A 68 17.90 -5.40 6.67
C GLU A 68 16.53 -4.82 6.31
N ARG A 69 15.48 -5.65 6.26
CA ARG A 69 14.09 -5.18 6.08
C ARG A 69 13.70 -4.19 7.16
N SER A 70 13.98 -4.53 8.42
CA SER A 70 13.67 -3.68 9.57
C SER A 70 14.40 -2.35 9.49
N LYS A 71 15.71 -2.40 9.24
CA LYS A 71 16.57 -1.22 9.12
C LYS A 71 16.10 -0.27 8.02
N ARG A 72 15.76 -0.80 6.83
CA ARG A 72 15.25 0.01 5.72
C ARG A 72 13.96 0.74 6.10
N ILE A 73 12.97 0.02 6.64
CA ILE A 73 11.70 0.63 7.06
C ILE A 73 11.89 1.67 8.15
N ILE A 74 12.70 1.38 9.17
CA ILE A 74 12.92 2.29 10.30
C ILE A 74 13.64 3.57 9.84
N ASN A 75 14.65 3.46 8.97
CA ASN A 75 15.42 4.61 8.51
C ASN A 75 14.63 5.56 7.60
N GLN A 76 13.66 5.04 6.85
CA GLN A 76 12.82 5.86 5.96
C GLN A 76 11.53 6.36 6.63
N ALA A 77 11.25 5.92 7.86
CA ALA A 77 10.03 6.27 8.57
C ALA A 77 9.92 7.78 8.78
N GLN A 78 8.79 8.33 8.35
CA GLN A 78 8.46 9.74 8.48
C GLN A 78 6.95 9.90 8.67
N ASN A 79 6.52 11.04 9.22
CA ASN A 79 5.11 11.33 9.41
C ASN A 79 4.35 11.26 8.07
N GLY A 80 3.17 10.64 8.07
CA GLY A 80 2.34 10.50 6.86
C GLY A 80 2.71 9.35 5.92
N MET A 81 3.79 8.62 6.18
CA MET A 81 4.27 7.54 5.31
C MET A 81 3.34 6.31 5.30
N ILE A 82 3.15 5.72 4.12
CA ILE A 82 2.55 4.41 3.91
C ILE A 82 3.69 3.39 3.77
N ILE A 83 3.68 2.33 4.57
CA ILE A 83 4.67 1.24 4.49
C ILE A 83 4.19 0.19 3.48
N LEU A 84 5.08 -0.23 2.57
CA LEU A 84 4.84 -1.31 1.61
C LEU A 84 5.63 -2.57 2.01
N LEU A 85 4.92 -3.64 2.35
CA LEU A 85 5.45 -4.98 2.64
C LEU A 85 4.52 -6.03 2.00
N HIS A 86 5.02 -7.24 1.83
CA HIS A 86 4.32 -8.36 1.19
C HIS A 86 4.05 -9.50 2.18
N ASP A 87 2.78 -9.92 2.28
CA ASP A 87 2.30 -11.01 3.14
C ASP A 87 2.15 -12.36 2.40
N MET A 88 2.84 -12.51 1.26
CA MET A 88 2.79 -13.71 0.44
C MET A 88 3.33 -14.96 1.16
N GLU A 89 2.82 -16.13 0.78
CA GLU A 89 3.30 -17.42 1.29
C GLU A 89 4.82 -17.55 1.12
N GLY A 90 5.49 -18.07 2.16
CA GLY A 90 6.95 -18.20 2.18
C GLY A 90 7.70 -16.96 2.69
N ASN A 91 7.04 -15.80 2.80
CA ASN A 91 7.71 -14.56 3.21
C ASN A 91 7.92 -14.40 4.74
N PHE A 92 8.43 -15.45 5.39
CA PHE A 92 8.60 -15.51 6.85
C PHE A 92 9.53 -14.43 7.42
N ARG A 93 10.46 -13.92 6.60
CA ARG A 93 11.38 -12.86 7.02
C ARG A 93 10.68 -11.51 7.20
N THR A 94 9.58 -11.25 6.50
CA THR A 94 8.77 -10.06 6.76
C THR A 94 8.05 -10.19 8.09
N VAL A 95 7.55 -11.38 8.42
CA VAL A 95 6.97 -11.66 9.75
C VAL A 95 7.99 -11.39 10.85
N GLN A 96 9.22 -11.90 10.72
CA GLN A 96 10.31 -11.65 11.66
C GLN A 96 10.72 -10.17 11.74
N ALA A 97 10.71 -9.45 10.62
CA ALA A 97 11.04 -8.03 10.61
C ALA A 97 10.00 -7.19 11.39
N LEU A 98 8.72 -7.58 11.36
CA LEU A 98 7.66 -6.87 12.10
C LEU A 98 7.88 -6.89 13.62
N ASP A 99 8.52 -7.93 14.17
CA ASP A 99 8.89 -8.01 15.59
C ASP A 99 9.90 -6.92 16.00
N THR A 100 10.62 -6.33 15.03
CA THR A 100 11.53 -5.20 15.27
C THR A 100 10.90 -3.86 14.84
N ILE A 101 10.27 -3.82 13.66
CA ILE A 101 9.72 -2.58 13.08
C ILE A 101 8.64 -1.97 13.99
N ILE A 102 7.68 -2.77 14.44
CA ILE A 102 6.52 -2.27 15.19
C ILE A 102 6.94 -1.66 16.55
N PRO A 103 7.70 -2.36 17.42
CA PRO A 103 8.10 -1.78 18.69
C PRO A 103 9.03 -0.57 18.52
N GLU A 104 9.95 -0.60 17.54
CA GLU A 104 10.87 0.51 17.34
C GLU A 104 10.15 1.78 16.87
N LEU A 105 9.25 1.68 15.90
CA LEU A 105 8.47 2.85 15.45
C LEU A 105 7.53 3.37 16.56
N LYS A 106 6.94 2.49 17.37
CA LYS A 106 6.19 2.91 18.56
C LYS A 106 7.07 3.64 19.57
N ARG A 107 8.30 3.17 19.80
CA ARG A 107 9.29 3.81 20.69
C ARG A 107 9.67 5.20 20.19
N GLN A 108 9.72 5.40 18.87
CA GLN A 108 9.94 6.71 18.24
C GLN A 108 8.71 7.63 18.25
N GLY A 109 7.57 7.16 18.77
CA GLY A 109 6.33 7.95 18.90
C GLY A 109 5.36 7.83 17.73
N TYR A 110 5.59 6.91 16.79
CA TYR A 110 4.65 6.67 15.70
C TYR A 110 3.41 5.91 16.18
N THR A 111 2.27 6.19 15.53
CA THR A 111 1.04 5.43 15.68
C THR A 111 0.73 4.73 14.37
N PHE A 112 0.55 3.41 14.42
CA PHE A 112 0.08 2.64 13.28
C PHE A 112 -1.43 2.82 13.11
N VAL A 113 -1.85 3.16 11.89
CA VAL A 113 -3.25 3.42 11.54
C VAL A 113 -3.55 2.77 10.19
N THR A 114 -4.84 2.60 9.88
CA THR A 114 -5.23 2.19 8.52
C THR A 114 -4.97 3.32 7.53
N VAL A 115 -4.89 3.02 6.23
CA VAL A 115 -4.77 4.08 5.20
C VAL A 115 -5.95 5.05 5.25
N SER A 116 -7.18 4.57 5.51
CA SER A 116 -8.35 5.44 5.70
C SER A 116 -8.14 6.44 6.85
N ASP A 117 -7.67 5.95 7.99
CA ASP A 117 -7.42 6.79 9.17
C ASP A 117 -6.25 7.75 8.97
N LEU A 118 -5.24 7.36 8.20
CA LEU A 118 -4.10 8.20 7.85
C LEU A 118 -4.56 9.46 7.10
N PHE A 119 -5.32 9.29 6.01
CA PHE A 119 -5.91 10.42 5.28
C PHE A 119 -6.81 11.28 6.18
N ALA A 120 -7.65 10.65 7.00
CA ALA A 120 -8.56 11.37 7.90
C ALA A 120 -7.83 12.18 8.98
N LYS A 121 -6.83 11.59 9.65
CA LYS A 121 -6.02 12.27 10.69
C LYS A 121 -5.21 13.42 10.12
N CYS A 122 -4.64 13.24 8.93
CA CYS A 122 -3.90 14.29 8.24
C CYS A 122 -4.82 15.33 7.56
N LYS A 123 -6.14 15.12 7.58
CA LYS A 123 -7.15 15.98 6.92
C LYS A 123 -6.88 16.16 5.42
N ILE A 124 -6.40 15.11 4.77
CA ILE A 124 -6.09 15.10 3.35
C ILE A 124 -7.26 14.52 2.58
N THR A 125 -7.73 15.26 1.58
CA THR A 125 -8.63 14.73 0.55
C THR A 125 -7.77 14.22 -0.61
N PRO A 126 -7.88 12.92 -0.99
CA PRO A 126 -7.11 12.39 -2.11
C PRO A 126 -7.34 13.19 -3.40
N ARG A 127 -6.25 13.50 -4.09
CA ARG A 127 -6.28 14.17 -5.40
C ARG A 127 -6.37 13.15 -6.51
N LYS A 128 -7.01 13.55 -7.62
CA LYS A 128 -7.00 12.76 -8.85
C LYS A 128 -5.60 12.70 -9.43
N ARG A 129 -5.27 11.59 -10.10
CA ARG A 129 -4.01 11.40 -10.83
C ARG A 129 -2.75 11.54 -9.96
N VAL A 130 -2.87 11.22 -8.67
CA VAL A 130 -1.76 11.16 -7.70
C VAL A 130 -1.71 9.75 -7.11
N ILE A 131 -0.50 9.21 -6.99
CA ILE A 131 -0.23 7.98 -6.24
C ILE A 131 0.50 8.33 -4.95
N TYR A 132 0.00 7.84 -3.83
CA TYR A 132 0.51 8.20 -2.51
C TYR A 132 1.44 7.13 -1.93
N SER A 133 2.65 7.53 -1.60
CA SER A 133 3.55 6.83 -0.67
C SER A 133 3.65 7.56 0.67
N ASN A 134 3.37 8.86 0.70
CA ASN A 134 3.19 9.67 1.90
C ASN A 134 2.06 10.69 1.68
N VAL A 135 1.09 10.74 2.58
CA VAL A 135 -0.09 11.62 2.43
C VAL A 135 0.21 13.10 2.64
N LEU A 136 1.35 13.45 3.23
CA LEU A 136 1.74 14.82 3.56
C LEU A 136 2.67 15.47 2.53
N THR A 137 3.39 14.66 1.75
CA THR A 137 4.43 15.15 0.83
C THR A 137 4.10 14.94 -0.64
N ASP A 138 3.17 14.04 -0.96
CA ASP A 138 2.81 13.70 -2.35
C ASP A 138 1.64 14.53 -2.90
#